data_AF-A0A6A6A1T1-F1
#
_entry.id   AF-A0A6A6A1T1-F1
#
_cell.length_a   1.000
_cell.length_b   1.000
_cell.length_c   1.000
_cell.angle_alpha   90.00
_cell.angle_beta   90.00
_cell.angle_gamma   90.00
#
_symmetry.space_group_name_H-M   'P 1'
#
loop_
_entity.id
_entity.type
_entity.pdbx_description
1 polymer ?
#
loop_
_entity_poly.entity_id
_entity_poly.type
_entity_poly.pdbx_seq_one_letter_code
_entity_poly.pdbx_strand_id
1 'polypeptide(L)'
;MERARERALYKEAKDINEYYGIVQQPVANDPICGSNRHEAKANGCRYDLMASRWYPDACFHEDVLVHFLKEVDFDWYRDPEHTDLVSVETALAGDYDKLYPLYDFHIIHCLYQFRRLHMAIIEHRQIDDDVFSYGHTVHCTKLIMQWPTEIKYGKNTTTQSPSDVSYCIKPFL
;
A
#
# COMPACT_ATOMS: atom_id res chain seq x y z
N MET A 1 22.11 9.89 -30.95
CA MET A 1 22.73 10.66 -29.85
C MET A 1 21.77 10.82 -28.67
N GLU A 2 20.52 11.21 -28.91
CA GLU A 2 19.49 11.38 -27.87
C GLU A 2 19.24 10.13 -27.01
N ARG A 3 19.02 8.96 -27.62
CA ARG A 3 18.88 7.68 -26.88
C ARG A 3 20.12 7.28 -26.05
N ALA A 4 21.31 7.74 -26.44
CA ALA A 4 22.55 7.44 -25.70
C ALA A 4 22.72 8.39 -24.51
N ARG A 5 22.34 9.66 -24.69
CA ARG A 5 22.26 10.67 -23.62
C ARG A 5 21.17 10.33 -22.62
N GLU A 6 20.00 9.88 -23.08
CA GLU A 6 18.94 9.31 -22.26
C GLU A 6 19.50 8.12 -21.46
N ARG A 7 20.09 7.11 -22.11
CA ARG A 7 20.70 5.94 -21.43
C ARG A 7 21.79 6.29 -20.41
N ALA A 8 22.52 7.37 -20.62
CA ALA A 8 23.50 7.87 -19.66
C ALA A 8 22.80 8.50 -18.45
N LEU A 9 21.80 9.36 -18.66
CA LEU A 9 20.94 9.91 -17.59
C LEU A 9 20.26 8.79 -16.76
N TYR A 10 19.75 7.74 -17.41
CA TYR A 10 19.15 6.58 -16.75
C TYR A 10 20.15 5.79 -15.88
N LYS A 11 21.45 5.82 -16.20
CA LYS A 11 22.49 5.05 -15.47
C LYS A 11 23.08 5.81 -14.29
N GLU A 12 22.98 7.15 -14.29
CA GLU A 12 23.57 8.00 -13.26
C GLU A 12 22.61 8.29 -12.11
N ALA A 13 21.30 8.12 -12.30
CA ALA A 13 20.32 8.24 -11.23
C ALA A 13 20.42 7.08 -10.22
N LYS A 14 20.43 7.39 -8.93
CA LYS A 14 20.48 6.40 -7.83
C LYS A 14 19.16 5.68 -7.65
N ASP A 15 18.06 6.38 -7.89
CA ASP A 15 16.71 5.84 -7.82
C ASP A 15 15.76 6.55 -8.79
N ILE A 16 14.51 6.12 -8.78
CA ILE A 16 13.48 6.63 -9.67
C ILE A 16 13.07 8.08 -9.37
N ASN A 17 13.22 8.54 -8.13
CA ASN A 17 12.91 9.90 -7.74
C ASN A 17 13.97 10.86 -8.28
N GLU A 18 15.26 10.50 -8.17
CA GLU A 18 16.35 11.26 -8.80
C GLU A 18 16.20 11.29 -10.33
N TYR A 19 15.82 10.16 -10.93
CA TYR A 19 15.64 10.06 -12.38
C TYR A 19 14.55 11.03 -12.91
N TYR A 20 13.41 11.13 -12.22
CA TYR A 20 12.31 12.03 -12.62
C TYR A 20 12.38 13.42 -11.97
N GLY A 21 13.39 13.71 -11.13
CA GLY A 21 13.48 14.97 -10.39
C GLY A 21 12.31 15.19 -9.42
N ILE A 22 11.78 14.11 -8.82
CA ILE A 22 10.62 14.16 -7.92
C ILE A 22 11.05 14.76 -6.58
N VAL A 23 10.44 15.88 -6.22
CA VAL A 23 10.65 16.54 -4.92
C VAL A 23 9.66 15.95 -3.90
N GLN A 24 10.15 15.61 -2.71
CA GLN A 24 9.29 15.16 -1.61
C GLN A 24 8.33 16.29 -1.21
N GLN A 25 7.03 15.96 -1.18
CA GLN A 25 5.98 16.87 -0.71
C GLN A 25 6.08 17.07 0.81
N PRO A 26 5.61 18.21 1.33
CA PRO A 26 5.55 18.43 2.77
C PRO A 26 4.66 17.38 3.44
N VAL A 27 5.21 16.78 4.49
CA VAL A 27 4.50 15.87 5.39
C VAL A 27 3.57 16.69 6.28
N ALA A 28 2.33 16.23 6.44
CA ALA A 28 1.37 16.83 7.35
C ALA A 28 1.77 16.59 8.82
N ASN A 29 1.53 17.58 9.69
CA ASN A 29 1.75 17.47 11.14
C ASN A 29 0.64 16.67 11.87
N ASP A 30 -0.02 15.74 11.18
CA ASP A 30 -1.15 15.00 11.74
C ASP A 30 -0.68 14.00 12.84
N PRO A 31 -1.58 13.54 13.72
CA PRO A 31 -1.22 12.62 14.80
C PRO A 31 -0.57 11.36 14.23
N ILE A 32 0.70 11.13 14.59
CA ILE A 32 1.44 9.94 14.20
C ILE A 32 0.75 8.74 14.85
N CYS A 33 0.42 7.69 14.08
CA CYS A 33 -0.13 6.42 14.59
C CYS A 33 0.84 5.63 15.49
N GLY A 34 1.94 6.24 15.90
CA GLY A 34 2.99 5.60 16.65
C GLY A 34 3.84 4.66 15.80
N SER A 35 4.64 3.90 16.51
CA SER A 35 5.62 2.94 16.01
C SER A 35 5.18 1.49 16.22
N ASN A 36 3.96 1.28 16.70
CA ASN A 36 3.35 -0.03 16.70
C ASN A 36 1.81 -0.03 16.75
N ARG A 37 1.21 -1.19 16.47
CA ARG A 37 -0.25 -1.37 16.43
C ARG A 37 -0.97 -1.01 17.75
N HIS A 38 -0.31 -1.17 18.91
CA HIS A 38 -0.89 -0.79 20.19
C HIS A 38 -0.95 0.74 20.32
N GLU A 39 0.13 1.43 19.94
CA GLU A 39 0.15 2.90 19.85
C GLU A 39 -0.85 3.41 18.82
N ALA A 40 -0.98 2.77 17.66
CA ALA A 40 -1.93 3.15 16.62
C ALA A 40 -3.37 3.11 17.13
N LYS A 41 -3.75 2.02 17.80
CA LYS A 41 -5.06 1.90 18.47
C LYS A 41 -5.24 2.94 19.56
N ALA A 42 -4.23 3.16 20.40
CA ALA A 42 -4.27 4.14 21.48
C ALA A 42 -4.41 5.59 20.95
N ASN A 43 -3.83 5.88 19.78
CA ASN A 43 -3.90 7.17 19.10
C ASN A 43 -5.16 7.31 18.23
N GLY A 44 -6.06 6.33 18.23
CA GLY A 44 -7.31 6.36 17.47
C GLY A 44 -7.15 6.19 15.96
N CYS A 45 -6.02 5.67 15.49
CA CYS A 45 -5.81 5.39 14.07
C CYS A 45 -6.67 4.24 13.57
N ARG A 46 -6.94 4.25 12.27
CA ARG A 46 -7.77 3.28 11.57
C ARG A 46 -6.91 2.32 10.76
N TYR A 47 -7.23 1.03 10.84
CA TYR A 47 -6.53 0.01 10.07
C TYR A 47 -7.17 -0.16 8.69
N ASP A 48 -6.35 -0.06 7.65
CA ASP A 48 -6.72 -0.42 6.29
C ASP A 48 -6.21 -1.83 6.00
N LEU A 49 -7.12 -2.82 5.92
CA LEU A 49 -6.76 -4.22 5.68
C LEU A 49 -6.09 -4.40 4.31
N MET A 50 -6.61 -3.72 3.28
CA MET A 50 -6.09 -3.88 1.93
C MET A 50 -4.73 -3.21 1.79
N ALA A 51 -4.48 -2.05 2.40
CA ALA A 51 -3.13 -1.47 2.49
C ALA A 51 -2.24 -2.13 3.55
N SER A 52 -2.87 -2.89 4.44
CA SER A 52 -2.31 -3.49 5.64
C SER A 52 -1.54 -2.50 6.51
N ARG A 53 -2.10 -1.31 6.72
CA ARG A 53 -1.41 -0.18 7.40
C ARG A 53 -2.37 0.61 8.28
N TRP A 54 -1.82 1.25 9.32
CA TRP A 54 -2.56 2.11 10.23
C TRP A 54 -2.47 3.56 9.80
N TYR A 55 -3.60 4.23 9.65
CA TYR A 55 -3.67 5.61 9.17
C TYR A 55 -4.38 6.54 10.16
N PRO A 56 -3.95 7.81 10.27
CA PRO A 56 -4.77 8.85 10.83
C PRO A 56 -6.04 9.02 9.98
N ASP A 57 -7.12 9.51 10.58
CA ASP A 57 -8.41 9.71 9.89
C ASP A 57 -8.28 10.54 8.60
N ALA A 58 -7.35 11.48 8.55
CA ALA A 58 -7.11 12.32 7.38
C ALA A 58 -6.63 11.54 6.13
N CYS A 59 -5.96 10.39 6.32
CA CYS A 59 -5.44 9.52 5.25
C CYS A 59 -6.28 8.26 5.02
N PHE A 60 -7.13 7.90 5.97
CA PHE A 60 -7.94 6.70 5.88
C PHE A 60 -9.11 6.89 4.91
N HIS A 61 -9.14 6.09 3.84
CA HIS A 61 -10.17 6.15 2.80
C HIS A 61 -11.21 5.05 3.00
N GLU A 62 -12.08 5.23 4.00
CA GLU A 62 -13.08 4.22 4.40
C GLU A 62 -13.96 3.76 3.24
N ASP A 63 -14.51 4.69 2.45
CA ASP A 63 -15.42 4.36 1.36
C ASP A 63 -14.74 3.51 0.27
N VAL A 64 -13.45 3.76 0.02
CA VAL A 64 -12.68 2.98 -0.95
C VAL A 64 -12.49 1.55 -0.43
N LEU A 65 -12.09 1.40 0.84
CA LEU A 65 -11.94 0.10 1.48
C LEU A 65 -13.26 -0.68 1.49
N VAL A 66 -14.33 -0.07 1.98
CA VAL A 66 -15.65 -0.72 2.14
C VAL A 66 -16.23 -1.15 0.81
N HIS A 67 -16.09 -0.35 -0.25
CA HIS A 67 -16.54 -0.76 -1.58
C HIS A 67 -15.66 -1.86 -2.16
N PHE A 68 -14.34 -1.73 -2.02
CA PHE A 68 -13.42 -2.72 -2.56
C PHE A 68 -13.60 -4.10 -1.92
N LEU A 69 -13.80 -4.17 -0.60
CA LEU A 69 -14.05 -5.42 0.12
C LEU A 69 -15.36 -6.11 -0.25
N LYS A 70 -16.29 -5.45 -0.97
CA LYS A 70 -17.48 -6.09 -1.53
C LYS A 70 -17.22 -6.77 -2.88
N GLU A 71 -16.10 -6.45 -3.53
CA GLU A 71 -15.72 -6.96 -4.85
C GLU A 71 -14.71 -8.10 -4.78
N VAL A 72 -14.10 -8.32 -3.61
CA VAL A 72 -13.02 -9.29 -3.40
C VAL A 72 -13.36 -10.19 -2.23
N ASP A 73 -12.86 -11.42 -2.28
CA ASP A 73 -13.01 -12.40 -1.22
C ASP A 73 -11.65 -13.06 -0.99
N PHE A 74 -11.13 -12.92 0.22
CA PHE A 74 -9.81 -13.43 0.59
C PHE A 74 -9.92 -14.29 1.84
N ASP A 75 -9.36 -15.49 1.75
CA ASP A 75 -9.04 -16.28 2.92
C ASP A 75 -7.69 -15.82 3.50
N TRP A 76 -7.69 -15.53 4.79
CA TRP A 76 -6.54 -15.06 5.53
C TRP A 76 -6.02 -16.16 6.44
N TYR A 77 -4.71 -16.37 6.47
CA TYR A 77 -4.10 -17.41 7.30
C TYR A 77 -3.02 -16.85 8.20
N ARG A 78 -2.82 -17.49 9.36
CA ARG A 78 -1.75 -17.11 10.30
C ARG A 78 -0.41 -17.74 9.93
N ASP A 79 -0.43 -18.79 9.13
CA ASP A 79 0.72 -19.60 8.74
C ASP A 79 0.91 -19.66 7.21
N PRO A 80 2.16 -19.79 6.72
CA PRO A 80 2.43 -19.91 5.28
C PRO A 80 1.92 -21.21 4.65
N GLU A 81 1.62 -22.23 5.44
CA GLU A 81 1.04 -23.49 4.99
C GLU A 81 -0.47 -23.40 4.75
N HIS A 82 -1.11 -22.27 5.10
CA HIS A 82 -2.54 -21.99 4.98
C HIS A 82 -3.41 -23.02 5.72
N THR A 83 -3.07 -23.30 6.99
CA THR A 83 -3.76 -24.29 7.83
C THR A 83 -4.56 -23.67 8.98
N ASP A 84 -4.21 -22.47 9.43
CA ASP A 84 -4.87 -21.70 10.49
C ASP A 84 -5.62 -20.50 9.89
N LEU A 85 -6.91 -20.71 9.57
CA LEU A 85 -7.78 -19.70 8.99
C LEU A 85 -8.11 -18.59 9.99
N VAL A 86 -8.03 -17.35 9.54
CA VAL A 86 -8.32 -16.13 10.30
C VAL A 86 -9.62 -15.52 9.79
N SER A 87 -10.53 -15.18 10.71
CA SER A 87 -11.78 -14.52 10.33
C SER A 87 -11.52 -13.13 9.74
N VAL A 88 -12.38 -12.69 8.81
CA VAL A 88 -12.26 -11.36 8.20
C VAL A 88 -12.35 -10.25 9.26
N GLU A 89 -13.15 -10.42 10.31
CA GLU A 89 -13.22 -9.46 11.43
C GLU A 89 -11.88 -9.34 12.17
N THR A 90 -11.17 -10.45 12.33
CA THR A 90 -9.84 -10.46 12.95
C THR A 90 -8.82 -9.80 12.03
N ALA A 91 -8.91 -10.03 10.72
CA ALA A 91 -8.08 -9.36 9.72
C ALA A 91 -8.35 -7.84 9.69
N LEU A 92 -9.62 -7.43 9.72
CA LEU A 92 -10.01 -6.00 9.78
C LEU A 92 -9.57 -5.30 11.05
N ALA A 93 -9.38 -6.03 12.15
CA ALA A 93 -8.91 -5.47 13.42
C ALA A 93 -7.42 -5.08 13.42
N GLY A 94 -6.64 -5.56 12.43
CA GLY A 94 -5.20 -5.28 12.31
C GLY A 94 -4.35 -5.76 13.49
N ASP A 95 -4.87 -6.65 14.35
CA ASP A 95 -4.19 -7.13 15.55
C ASP A 95 -3.38 -8.40 15.29
N TYR A 96 -2.47 -8.32 14.32
CA TYR A 96 -1.57 -9.39 13.94
C TYR A 96 -0.27 -8.80 13.42
N ASP A 97 0.80 -9.60 13.43
CA ASP A 97 2.07 -9.17 12.84
C ASP A 97 2.11 -9.49 11.34
N LYS A 98 1.60 -10.67 10.96
CA LYS A 98 1.62 -11.17 9.59
C LYS A 98 0.40 -12.06 9.29
N LEU A 99 -0.12 -11.94 8.08
CA LEU A 99 -1.09 -12.86 7.50
C LEU A 99 -0.59 -13.36 6.14
N TYR A 100 -1.07 -14.54 5.77
CA TYR A 100 -0.75 -15.26 4.55
C TYR A 100 -2.04 -15.41 3.75
N PRO A 101 -2.49 -14.36 3.05
CA PRO A 101 -3.68 -14.46 2.22
C PRO A 101 -3.44 -15.37 1.02
N LEU A 102 -4.47 -16.13 0.65
CA LEU A 102 -4.47 -16.89 -0.59
C LEU A 102 -4.73 -15.98 -1.81
N TYR A 103 -4.59 -16.58 -2.99
CA TYR A 103 -4.86 -15.94 -4.29
C TYR A 103 -3.88 -14.81 -4.62
N ASP A 104 -4.27 -13.99 -5.60
CA ASP A 104 -3.46 -12.90 -6.12
C ASP A 104 -3.53 -11.63 -5.25
N PHE A 105 -3.55 -11.78 -3.91
CA PHE A 105 -3.75 -10.68 -2.98
C PHE A 105 -2.82 -9.50 -3.26
N HIS A 106 -1.53 -9.72 -3.51
CA HIS A 106 -0.59 -8.62 -3.81
C HIS A 106 -0.99 -7.85 -5.08
N ILE A 107 -1.49 -8.53 -6.13
CA ILE A 107 -1.94 -7.85 -7.34
C ILE A 107 -3.20 -7.04 -7.07
N ILE A 108 -4.14 -7.63 -6.34
CA ILE A 108 -5.38 -6.97 -5.97
C ILE A 108 -5.13 -5.80 -5.00
N HIS A 109 -4.19 -5.92 -4.08
CA HIS A 109 -3.64 -4.83 -3.25
C HIS A 109 -3.10 -3.70 -4.12
N CYS A 110 -2.28 -4.01 -5.14
CA CYS A 110 -1.77 -2.98 -6.06
C CYS A 110 -2.92 -2.23 -6.76
N LEU A 111 -3.94 -2.95 -7.24
CA LEU A 111 -5.14 -2.35 -7.84
C LEU A 111 -5.93 -1.49 -6.85
N TYR A 112 -5.99 -1.90 -5.59
CA TYR A 112 -6.57 -1.12 -4.50
C TYR A 112 -5.82 0.20 -4.26
N GLN A 113 -4.48 0.18 -4.20
CA GLN A 113 -3.68 1.40 -4.04
C GLN A 113 -3.89 2.37 -5.20
N PHE A 114 -4.06 1.88 -6.43
CA PHE A 114 -4.42 2.74 -7.56
C PHE A 114 -5.78 3.43 -7.38
N ARG A 115 -6.79 2.75 -6.84
CA ARG A 115 -8.07 3.37 -6.52
C ARG A 115 -7.91 4.44 -5.44
N ARG A 116 -7.16 4.16 -4.37
CA ARG A 116 -6.85 5.14 -3.32
C ARG A 116 -6.16 6.38 -3.87
N LEU A 117 -5.15 6.19 -4.73
CA LEU A 117 -4.46 7.29 -5.41
C LEU A 117 -5.44 8.15 -6.22
N HIS A 118 -6.27 7.52 -7.05
CA HIS A 118 -7.23 8.24 -7.87
C HIS A 118 -8.27 9.00 -7.04
N MET A 119 -8.79 8.37 -5.98
CA MET A 119 -9.77 8.99 -5.09
C MET A 119 -9.18 10.17 -4.33
N ALA A 120 -7.95 10.06 -3.83
CA ALA A 120 -7.27 11.18 -3.18
C ALA A 120 -7.11 12.38 -4.11
N ILE A 121 -6.86 12.14 -5.41
CA ILE A 121 -6.75 13.20 -6.43
C ILE A 121 -8.08 13.92 -6.61
N ILE A 122 -9.18 13.19 -6.82
CA ILE A 122 -10.48 13.82 -7.11
C ILE A 122 -11.13 14.44 -5.87
N GLU A 123 -10.87 13.91 -4.68
CA GLU A 123 -11.40 14.43 -3.40
C GLU A 123 -10.50 15.50 -2.77
N HIS A 124 -9.34 15.79 -3.38
CA HIS A 124 -8.29 16.64 -2.80
C HIS A 124 -7.91 16.22 -1.37
N ARG A 125 -7.91 14.91 -1.11
CA ARG A 125 -7.58 14.34 0.19
C ARG A 125 -6.09 14.15 0.38
N GLN A 126 -5.69 14.05 1.64
CA GLN A 126 -4.36 13.58 1.99
C GLN A 126 -4.22 12.11 1.61
N ILE A 127 -3.00 11.72 1.28
CA ILE A 127 -2.67 10.33 0.98
C ILE A 127 -1.38 9.95 1.67
N ASP A 128 -1.19 8.67 1.97
CA ASP A 128 0.04 8.23 2.61
C ASP A 128 1.24 8.26 1.67
N ASP A 129 2.43 8.24 2.28
CA ASP A 129 3.72 8.30 1.62
C ASP A 129 4.00 7.13 0.68
N ASP A 130 3.47 5.94 0.99
CA ASP A 130 3.64 4.76 0.18
C ASP A 130 2.82 4.85 -1.11
N VAL A 131 1.56 5.25 -1.06
CA VAL A 131 0.75 5.44 -2.28
C VAL A 131 1.20 6.64 -3.10
N PHE A 132 1.66 7.72 -2.46
CA PHE A 132 2.20 8.88 -3.17
C PHE A 132 3.53 8.59 -3.87
N SER A 133 4.27 7.58 -3.42
CA SER A 133 5.56 7.20 -3.99
C SER A 133 5.43 6.70 -5.43
N TYR A 134 6.09 7.39 -6.36
CA TYR A 134 6.16 6.92 -7.75
C TYR A 134 6.93 5.59 -7.87
N GLY A 135 7.89 5.34 -6.98
CA GLY A 135 8.55 4.04 -6.88
C GLY A 135 7.56 2.91 -6.59
N HIS A 136 6.59 3.15 -5.71
CA HIS A 136 5.54 2.18 -5.42
C HIS A 136 4.61 1.98 -6.63
N THR A 137 4.26 3.05 -7.35
CA THR A 137 3.51 2.95 -8.61
C THR A 137 4.24 2.07 -9.64
N VAL A 138 5.55 2.22 -9.79
CA VAL A 138 6.34 1.41 -10.72
C VAL A 138 6.47 -0.05 -10.28
N HIS A 139 6.58 -0.32 -8.98
CA HIS A 139 6.48 -1.68 -8.44
C HIS A 139 5.14 -2.34 -8.79
N CYS A 140 4.04 -1.66 -8.44
CA CYS A 140 2.68 -2.13 -8.68
C CYS A 140 2.42 -2.45 -10.17
N THR A 141 2.75 -1.51 -11.06
CA THR A 141 2.54 -1.71 -12.50
C THR A 141 3.36 -2.87 -13.07
N LYS A 142 4.61 -3.06 -12.62
CA LYS A 142 5.43 -4.21 -13.04
C LYS A 142 4.83 -5.54 -12.63
N LEU A 143 4.32 -5.64 -11.39
CA LEU A 143 3.65 -6.84 -10.92
C LEU A 143 2.37 -7.13 -11.72
N ILE A 144 1.53 -6.12 -11.94
CA ILE A 144 0.29 -6.27 -12.73
C ILE A 144 0.61 -6.74 -14.16
N MET A 145 1.65 -6.18 -14.81
CA MET A 145 2.08 -6.62 -16.14
C MET A 145 2.59 -8.07 -16.17
N GLN A 146 3.14 -8.57 -15.06
CA GLN A 146 3.64 -9.93 -14.92
C GLN A 146 2.59 -10.91 -14.42
N TRP A 147 1.44 -10.44 -13.94
CA TRP A 147 0.41 -11.26 -13.29
C TRP A 147 -0.01 -12.51 -14.08
N PRO A 148 -0.22 -12.46 -15.42
CA PRO A 148 -0.54 -13.67 -16.19
C PRO A 148 0.52 -14.77 -16.09
N THR A 149 1.78 -14.41 -15.82
CA THR A 149 2.88 -15.35 -15.61
C THR A 149 2.94 -15.85 -14.17
N GLU A 150 2.65 -15.01 -13.18
CA GLU A 150 2.70 -15.40 -11.75
C GLU A 150 1.58 -16.39 -11.37
N ILE A 151 0.39 -16.26 -11.96
CA ILE A 151 -0.70 -17.27 -11.84
C ILE A 151 -0.21 -18.66 -12.26
N LYS A 152 0.68 -18.72 -13.26
CA LYS A 152 1.21 -19.98 -13.80
C LYS A 152 2.30 -20.61 -12.91
N TYR A 153 2.98 -19.82 -12.08
CA TYR A 153 4.15 -20.24 -11.31
C TYR A 153 3.96 -20.21 -9.79
N GLY A 154 2.79 -19.82 -9.28
CA GLY A 154 2.36 -20.07 -7.90
C GLY A 154 3.18 -19.33 -6.85
N LYS A 155 3.28 -18.00 -6.95
CA LYS A 155 3.86 -17.20 -5.86
C LYS A 155 2.84 -16.93 -4.78
N ASN A 156 3.12 -17.45 -3.58
CA ASN A 156 2.39 -17.07 -2.37
C ASN A 156 2.70 -15.62 -2.02
N THR A 157 1.67 -14.87 -1.67
CA THR A 157 1.82 -13.47 -1.22
C THR A 157 1.58 -13.40 0.28
N THR A 158 2.25 -12.47 0.95
CA THR A 158 2.07 -12.28 2.40
C THR A 158 1.75 -10.83 2.65
N THR A 159 0.88 -10.56 3.62
CA THR A 159 0.72 -9.21 4.13
C THR A 159 1.24 -9.10 5.55
N GLN A 160 1.81 -7.95 5.87
CA GLN A 160 2.25 -7.61 7.20
C GLN A 160 1.44 -6.40 7.64
N SER A 161 1.14 -6.28 8.93
CA SER A 161 0.70 -5.02 9.50
C SER A 161 1.95 -4.32 10.05
N PRO A 162 2.84 -3.75 9.21
CA PRO A 162 4.03 -3.12 9.72
C PRO A 162 3.61 -2.00 10.66
N SER A 163 4.43 -1.88 11.68
CA SER A 163 4.16 -1.06 12.84
C SER A 163 4.80 0.33 12.65
N ASP A 164 5.30 0.62 11.44
CA ASP A 164 6.07 1.81 11.13
C ASP A 164 5.21 3.08 11.07
N VAL A 165 5.89 4.21 11.29
CA VAL A 165 5.26 5.53 11.20
C VAL A 165 4.84 5.78 9.76
N SER A 166 3.54 5.95 9.57
CA SER A 166 2.93 6.36 8.31
C SER A 166 2.82 7.88 8.25
N TYR A 167 3.11 8.46 7.09
CA TYR A 167 3.05 9.90 6.91
C TYR A 167 1.93 10.30 5.97
N CYS A 168 1.10 11.24 6.41
CA CYS A 168 0.09 11.87 5.56
C CYS A 168 0.70 12.99 4.73
N ILE A 169 0.51 12.95 3.43
CA ILE A 169 0.99 13.95 2.48
C ILE A 169 -0.19 14.80 2.01
N LYS A 170 0.02 16.12 1.89
CA LYS A 170 -0.93 17.07 1.31
C LYS A 170 -0.52 17.41 -0.13
N PRO A 171 -0.93 16.64 -1.14
CA PRO A 171 -0.43 16.78 -2.51
C PRO A 171 -0.89 18.06 -3.24
N PHE A 172 -1.87 18.79 -2.70
CA PHE A 172 -2.52 19.93 -3.36
C PHE A 172 -2.45 21.26 -2.59
N LEU A 173 -1.43 21.44 -1.75
CA LEU A 173 -1.17 22.71 -1.05
C LEU A 173 -0.16 23.60 -1.75
#